data_AF-A0A557QH98-F1
#
_entry.id   AF-A0A557QH98-F1
#
_cell.length_a   1.000
_cell.length_b   1.000
_cell.length_c   1.000
_cell.angle_alpha   90.00
_cell.angle_beta   90.00
_cell.angle_gamma   90.00
#
_symmetry.space_group_name_H-M   'P 1'
#
loop_
_entity.id
_entity.type
_entity.pdbx_description
1 polymer ?
#
loop_
_entity_poly.entity_id
_entity_poly.type
_entity_poly.pdbx_seq_one_letter_code
_entity_poly.pdbx_strand_id
1 'polypeptide(L)'
;MVPLPANSIIQLPFDDAIEILGEIETILISLHKIGSHYPEAGRDYERETTRYIDEWRVTRRLAHARRILSEKFDTTLGNDDMDDIERALEGSPYWSSPASEPVVPEYASRDDEE
;
A
#
# COMPACT_ATOMS: atom_id res chain seq x y z
N MET A 1 -12.28 -5.83 -16.75
CA MET A 1 -13.28 -6.12 -15.70
C MET A 1 -14.32 -5.01 -15.71
N VAL A 2 -15.59 -5.36 -15.49
CA VAL A 2 -16.69 -4.39 -15.28
C VAL A 2 -17.07 -4.51 -13.81
N PRO A 3 -16.98 -3.44 -13.00
CA PRO A 3 -17.31 -3.51 -11.59
C PRO A 3 -18.82 -3.68 -11.39
N LEU A 4 -19.22 -4.12 -10.20
CA LEU A 4 -20.59 -4.02 -9.72
C LEU A 4 -21.09 -2.58 -9.87
N PRO A 5 -22.37 -2.35 -10.23
CA PRO A 5 -22.91 -1.01 -10.37
C PRO A 5 -22.71 -0.13 -9.13
N ALA A 6 -22.78 -0.72 -7.92
CA ALA A 6 -22.54 -0.03 -6.65
C ALA A 6 -21.09 0.47 -6.51
N ASN A 7 -20.13 -0.22 -7.14
CA ASN A 7 -18.70 0.14 -7.13
C ASN A 7 -18.31 1.06 -8.30
N SER A 8 -19.25 1.45 -9.16
CA SER A 8 -18.97 2.37 -10.27
C SER A 8 -18.53 3.77 -9.80
N ILE A 9 -18.96 4.17 -8.59
CA ILE A 9 -18.51 5.37 -7.90
C ILE A 9 -18.30 5.02 -6.43
N ILE A 10 -17.07 5.17 -5.94
CA ILE A 10 -16.75 5.01 -4.53
C ILE A 10 -16.85 6.37 -3.85
N GLN A 11 -17.78 6.52 -2.90
CA GLN A 11 -17.95 7.75 -2.14
C GLN A 11 -17.13 7.71 -0.85
N LEU A 12 -16.23 8.68 -0.70
CA LEU A 12 -15.39 8.82 0.48
C LEU A 12 -15.73 10.12 1.22
N PRO A 13 -16.26 10.05 2.46
CA PRO A 13 -16.43 11.20 3.31
C PRO A 13 -15.10 11.91 3.56
N PHE A 14 -15.14 13.22 3.81
CA PHE A 14 -13.94 14.00 4.08
C PHE A 14 -13.11 13.45 5.25
N ASP A 15 -13.77 13.08 6.35
CA ASP A 15 -13.09 12.57 7.54
C ASP A 15 -12.33 11.27 7.23
N ASP A 16 -12.99 10.34 6.52
CA ASP A 16 -12.37 9.09 6.07
C ASP A 16 -11.19 9.35 5.11
N ALA A 17 -11.34 10.31 4.19
CA ALA A 17 -10.30 10.69 3.24
C ALA A 17 -9.06 11.28 3.93
N ILE A 18 -9.27 12.18 4.89
CA ILE A 18 -8.19 12.79 5.66
C ILE A 18 -7.53 11.77 6.59
N GLU A 19 -8.30 10.83 7.16
CA GLU A 19 -7.73 9.78 8.00
C GLU A 19 -6.83 8.83 7.19
N ILE A 20 -7.28 8.40 6.01
CA ILE A 20 -6.46 7.61 5.07
C ILE A 20 -5.19 8.39 4.68
N LEU A 21 -5.35 9.65 4.26
CA LEU A 21 -4.22 10.47 3.82
C LEU A 21 -3.22 10.70 4.95
N GLY A 22 -3.68 10.94 6.18
CA GLY A 22 -2.82 11.13 7.35
C GLY A 22 -1.95 9.92 7.65
N GLU A 23 -2.48 8.70 7.52
CA GLU A 23 -1.70 7.47 7.66
C GLU A 23 -0.65 7.32 6.56
N ILE A 24 -1.01 7.60 5.30
CA ILE A 24 -0.11 7.53 4.15
C ILE A 24 1.01 8.56 4.26
N GLU A 25 0.68 9.83 4.53
CA GLU A 25 1.65 10.92 4.66
C GLU A 25 2.63 10.69 5.81
N THR A 26 2.15 10.17 6.95
CA THR A 26 3.01 9.82 8.08
C THR A 26 4.10 8.83 7.63
N ILE A 27 3.73 7.84 6.83
CA ILE A 27 4.65 6.82 6.31
C ILE A 27 5.60 7.43 5.27
N LEU A 28 5.06 8.07 4.23
CA LEU A 28 5.85 8.60 3.11
C LEU A 28 6.86 9.65 3.58
N ILE A 29 6.42 10.66 4.34
CA ILE A 29 7.30 11.73 4.81
C ILE A 29 8.40 11.18 5.72
N SER A 30 8.07 10.21 6.59
CA SER A 30 9.07 9.62 7.49
C SER A 30 10.09 8.79 6.74
N LEU A 31 9.66 7.95 5.79
CA LEU A 31 10.57 7.17 4.95
C LEU A 31 11.46 8.08 4.09
N HIS A 32 10.90 9.15 3.52
CA HIS A 32 11.67 10.15 2.80
C HIS A 32 12.73 10.81 3.69
N LYS A 33 12.37 11.24 4.90
CA LYS A 33 13.32 11.82 5.87
C LYS A 33 14.41 10.85 6.30
N ILE A 34 14.08 9.57 6.47
CA ILE A 34 15.08 8.52 6.74
C ILE A 34 16.03 8.43 5.54
N GLY A 35 15.50 8.29 4.32
CA GLY A 35 16.31 8.25 3.09
C GLY A 35 17.21 9.47 2.92
N SER A 36 16.71 10.68 3.19
CA SER A 36 17.52 11.91 3.13
C SER A 36 18.60 11.98 4.21
N HIS A 37 18.37 11.37 5.38
CA HIS A 37 19.34 11.36 6.47
C HIS A 37 20.49 10.36 6.21
N TYR A 38 20.19 9.23 5.57
CA TYR A 38 21.16 8.20 5.21
C TYR A 38 21.42 8.22 3.70
N PRO A 39 22.44 8.95 3.22
CA PRO A 39 22.67 9.15 1.78
C PRO A 39 23.05 7.88 1.02
N GLU A 40 23.45 6.82 1.73
CA GLU A 40 23.81 5.53 1.15
C GLU A 40 22.95 4.43 1.76
N ALA A 41 22.46 3.53 0.91
CA ALA A 41 21.84 2.30 1.37
C ALA A 41 22.89 1.44 2.09
N GLY A 42 22.65 1.15 3.36
CA GLY A 42 23.57 0.36 4.18
C GLY A 42 22.95 0.00 5.54
N ARG A 43 23.73 -0.69 6.37
CA ARG A 43 23.20 -1.30 7.61
C ARG A 43 22.50 -0.33 8.55
N ASP A 44 22.90 0.94 8.58
CA ASP A 44 22.26 1.93 9.44
C ASP A 44 20.92 2.41 8.87
N TYR A 45 20.83 2.63 7.55
CA TYR A 45 19.57 2.89 6.85
C TYR A 45 18.60 1.71 6.97
N GLU A 46 19.07 0.48 6.75
CA GLU A 46 18.27 -0.74 6.87
C GLU A 46 17.72 -0.90 8.30
N ARG A 47 18.58 -0.67 9.30
CA ARG A 47 18.20 -0.73 10.72
C ARG A 47 17.17 0.34 11.07
N GLU A 48 17.38 1.57 10.63
CA GLU A 48 16.46 2.67 10.91
C GLU A 48 15.10 2.42 10.25
N THR A 49 15.10 2.04 8.97
CA THR A 49 13.88 1.75 8.22
C THR A 49 13.11 0.59 8.84
N THR A 50 13.79 -0.49 9.22
CA THR A 50 13.17 -1.63 9.92
C THR A 50 12.60 -1.19 11.26
N ARG A 51 13.36 -0.43 12.05
CA ARG A 51 12.90 0.11 13.34
C ARG A 51 11.66 0.98 13.17
N TYR A 52 11.65 1.86 12.17
CA TYR A 52 10.50 2.69 11.86
C TYR A 52 9.28 1.83 11.51
N ILE A 53 9.41 0.87 10.59
CA ILE A 53 8.32 -0.03 10.18
C ILE A 53 7.71 -0.74 11.40
N ASP A 54 8.54 -1.30 12.27
CA ASP A 54 8.10 -2.09 13.42
C ASP A 54 7.55 -1.22 14.56
N GLU A 55 8.31 -0.22 15.02
CA GLU A 55 7.96 0.58 16.19
C GLU A 55 6.81 1.55 15.91
N TRP A 56 6.75 2.12 14.69
CA TRP A 56 5.64 2.99 14.28
C TRP A 56 4.44 2.22 13.73
N ARG A 57 4.54 0.89 13.70
CA ARG A 57 3.48 -0.04 13.28
C ARG A 57 2.96 0.29 11.87
N VAL A 58 3.87 0.55 10.94
CA VAL A 58 3.56 0.96 9.56
C VAL A 58 2.58 -0.01 8.89
N THR A 59 2.75 -1.31 9.06
CA THR A 59 1.84 -2.32 8.51
C THR A 59 0.42 -2.20 9.08
N ARG A 60 0.27 -1.86 10.36
CA ARG A 60 -1.05 -1.64 11.00
C ARG A 60 -1.70 -0.36 10.51
N ARG A 61 -0.91 0.70 10.30
CA ARG A 61 -1.37 1.97 9.73
C ARG A 61 -1.90 1.79 8.31
N LEU A 62 -1.14 1.10 7.45
CA LEU A 62 -1.57 0.76 6.10
C LEU A 62 -2.81 -0.16 6.11
N ALA A 63 -2.87 -1.14 7.01
CA ALA A 63 -4.05 -1.99 7.15
C ALA A 63 -5.30 -1.20 7.58
N HIS A 64 -5.14 -0.18 8.42
CA HIS A 64 -6.22 0.71 8.84
C HIS A 64 -6.71 1.59 7.69
N ALA A 65 -5.80 2.25 6.97
CA ALA A 65 -6.12 3.03 5.77
C ALA A 65 -6.83 2.15 4.72
N ARG A 66 -6.30 0.95 4.45
CA ARG A 66 -6.92 -0.03 3.55
C ARG A 66 -8.34 -0.38 4.01
N ARG A 67 -8.56 -0.64 5.31
CA ARG A 67 -9.88 -0.98 5.85
C ARG A 67 -10.89 0.13 5.58
N ILE A 68 -10.56 1.38 5.91
CA ILE A 68 -11.47 2.52 5.69
C ILE A 68 -11.86 2.62 4.22
N LEU A 69 -10.89 2.43 3.31
CA LEU A 69 -11.13 2.48 1.88
C LEU A 69 -11.98 1.29 1.39
N SER A 70 -11.63 0.06 1.79
CA SER A 70 -12.31 -1.15 1.34
C SER A 70 -13.75 -1.25 1.86
N GLU A 71 -14.04 -0.67 3.02
CA GLU A 71 -15.41 -0.61 3.58
C GLU A 71 -16.39 0.20 2.70
N LYS A 72 -15.90 0.96 1.72
CA LYS A 72 -16.74 1.69 0.77
C LYS A 72 -17.14 0.87 -0.46
N PHE A 73 -16.60 -0.34 -0.60
CA PHE A 73 -16.91 -1.24 -1.71
C PHE A 73 -18.04 -2.20 -1.32
N ASP A 74 -18.89 -2.50 -2.30
CA ASP A 74 -19.71 -3.70 -2.28
C ASP A 74 -18.81 -4.91 -2.55
N THR A 75 -18.72 -5.80 -1.56
CA THR A 75 -17.88 -7.02 -1.59
C THR A 75 -18.71 -8.27 -1.95
N THR A 76 -19.84 -8.09 -2.64
CA THR A 76 -20.63 -9.22 -3.14
C THR A 76 -19.80 -10.01 -4.15
N LEU A 77 -19.65 -11.32 -3.91
CA LEU A 77 -18.88 -12.20 -4.78
C LEU A 77 -19.61 -12.45 -6.10
N GLY A 78 -18.83 -12.53 -7.18
CA GLY A 78 -19.32 -12.92 -8.50
C GLY A 78 -19.24 -14.43 -8.73
N ASN A 79 -19.45 -14.84 -9.98
CA ASN A 79 -19.48 -16.27 -10.37
C ASN A 79 -18.11 -16.97 -10.26
N ASP A 80 -17.03 -16.21 -10.18
CA ASP A 80 -15.65 -16.65 -10.01
C ASP A 80 -15.18 -16.63 -8.54
N ASP A 81 -16.12 -16.45 -7.60
CA ASP A 81 -15.86 -16.40 -6.15
C ASP A 81 -14.94 -15.26 -5.69
N MET A 82 -14.81 -14.22 -6.50
CA MET A 82 -14.04 -13.01 -6.17
C MET A 82 -14.95 -11.79 -6.01
N ASP A 83 -14.53 -10.81 -5.21
CA ASP A 83 -15.10 -9.46 -5.24
C ASP A 83 -14.39 -8.55 -6.28
N ASP A 84 -14.85 -7.30 -6.42
CA ASP A 84 -14.25 -6.35 -7.36
C ASP A 84 -12.84 -5.91 -6.96
N ILE A 85 -12.52 -5.86 -5.66
CA ILE A 85 -11.17 -5.51 -5.18
C ILE A 85 -10.21 -6.64 -5.54
N GLU A 86 -10.58 -7.89 -5.24
CA GLU A 86 -9.79 -9.08 -5.55
C GLU A 86 -9.53 -9.20 -7.04
N ARG A 87 -10.55 -9.00 -7.89
CA ARG A 87 -10.36 -8.96 -9.35
C ARG A 87 -9.49 -7.80 -9.82
N ALA A 88 -9.62 -6.62 -9.21
CA ALA A 88 -8.84 -5.44 -9.60
C ALA A 88 -7.35 -5.60 -9.27
N LEU A 89 -7.07 -6.29 -8.16
CA LEU A 89 -5.73 -6.47 -7.63
C LEU A 89 -5.13 -7.83 -8.00
N GLU A 90 -5.83 -8.64 -8.79
CA GLU A 90 -5.31 -9.89 -9.33
C GLU A 90 -4.02 -9.63 -10.12
N GLY A 91 -2.98 -10.40 -9.83
CA GLY A 91 -1.66 -10.20 -10.44
C GLY A 91 -0.83 -9.07 -9.83
N SER A 92 -1.29 -8.42 -8.75
CA SER A 92 -0.46 -7.47 -8.00
C SER A 92 0.82 -8.14 -7.51
N PRO A 93 1.99 -7.52 -7.72
CA PRO A 93 3.26 -8.08 -7.30
C PRO A 93 3.39 -8.01 -5.77
N TYR A 94 3.23 -9.14 -5.11
CA TYR A 94 3.51 -9.26 -3.67
C TYR A 94 4.88 -9.87 -3.45
N TRP A 95 5.55 -9.42 -2.40
CA TRP A 95 6.79 -10.06 -1.96
C TRP A 95 6.55 -11.55 -1.71
N SER A 96 7.43 -12.38 -2.24
CA SER A 96 7.50 -13.82 -2.02
C SER A 96 8.80 -14.14 -1.30
N SER A 97 8.89 -15.34 -0.71
CA SER A 97 10.07 -15.80 0.02
C SER A 97 11.38 -15.56 -0.77
N PRO A 98 12.54 -15.35 -0.13
CA PRO A 98 13.82 -15.20 -0.83
C PRO A 98 14.22 -16.43 -1.67
N ALA A 99 13.56 -17.58 -1.45
CA ALA A 99 13.74 -18.79 -2.25
C ALA A 99 12.94 -18.79 -3.58
N SER A 100 12.07 -17.79 -3.78
CA SER A 100 11.34 -17.54 -5.03
C SER A 100 12.01 -16.41 -5.82
N GLU A 101 11.83 -16.40 -7.14
CA GLU A 101 12.33 -15.31 -7.98
C GLU A 101 11.78 -13.95 -7.48
N PRO A 102 12.64 -12.92 -7.37
CA PRO A 102 12.21 -11.62 -6.87
C PRO A 102 11.18 -11.01 -7.82
N VAL A 103 9.99 -10.73 -7.30
CA VAL A 103 8.98 -9.97 -8.03
C VAL A 103 9.33 -8.50 -7.88
N VAL A 104 10.07 -7.96 -8.85
CA VAL A 104 10.35 -6.51 -8.95
C VAL A 104 9.24 -5.89 -9.78
N PRO A 105 8.38 -5.02 -9.20
CA PRO A 105 7.34 -4.35 -9.96
C PRO A 105 7.94 -3.45 -11.05
N GLU A 106 7.32 -3.39 -12.23
CA GLU A 106 7.82 -2.60 -13.37
C GLU A 106 8.03 -1.12 -13.03
N TYR A 107 7.20 -0.56 -12.13
CA TYR A 107 7.31 0.83 -11.67
C TYR A 107 8.49 1.08 -10.72
N ALA A 108 9.01 0.05 -10.04
CA ALA A 108 10.19 0.19 -9.17
C ALA A 108 11.51 0.28 -9.96
N SER A 109 11.44 0.09 -11.28
CA SER A 109 12.57 0.17 -12.22
C SER A 109 12.65 1.52 -12.95
N ARG A 110 11.68 2.42 -12.74
CA ARG A 110 11.80 3.79 -13.21
C ARG A 110 12.56 4.55 -12.14
N ASP A 111 13.81 4.89 -12.43
CA ASP A 111 14.58 5.82 -11.63
C ASP A 111 13.70 7.06 -11.41
N ASP A 112 13.30 7.29 -10.16
CA ASP A 112 12.71 8.54 -9.71
C ASP A 112 13.81 9.60 -9.79
N GLU A 113 14.10 10.06 -11.01
CA GLU A 113 14.79 11.31 -11.25
C GLU A 113 13.81 12.44 -10.90
N GLU A 114 13.93 12.95 -9.67
CA GLU A 114 13.52 14.32 -9.30
C GLU A 114 14.74 15.25 -9.28
#